data_AF-A0A819K117-F1
#
_entry.id   AF-A0A819K117-F1
#
_cell.length_a   1.000
_cell.length_b   1.000
_cell.length_c   1.000
_cell.angle_alpha   90.00
_cell.angle_beta   90.00
_cell.angle_gamma   90.00
#
_symmetry.space_group_name_H-M   'P 1'
#
loop_
_entity.id
_entity.type
_entity.pdbx_description
1 polymer ?
#
loop_
_entity_poly.entity_id
_entity_poly.type
_entity_poly.pdbx_seq_one_letter_code
_entity_poly.pdbx_strand_id
1 'polypeptide(L)'
;MFNSFLLAYNELPSVLNNDQRQNYLLINYSELEQLTAYLKSFHDVIEKLSCDQSPTIHLVIPYKQLLLNRSNRNDDDYQDLVQLKRYMSKYLKEYWIIHDIHFIAMLLHPNLKSFKLAPGKKEHAIELLKVELDKLMDPAAIESIQSSMTNNKDKNKVRRNIHLINSLDEIFDVPGDDEENMQQQPIEKNRT
;
A
#
# COMPACT_ATOMS: atom_id res chain seq x y z
N MET A 1 17.15 -1.72 16.58
CA MET A 1 17.54 -0.90 17.75
C MET A 1 16.38 -0.70 18.72
N PHE A 2 15.21 -0.20 18.31
CA PHE A 2 14.09 -0.04 19.25
C PHE A 2 13.55 -1.37 19.80
N ASN A 3 13.45 -2.41 18.97
CA ASN A 3 13.11 -3.76 19.43
C ASN A 3 14.06 -4.29 20.50
N SER A 4 15.37 -4.13 20.32
CA SER A 4 16.37 -4.54 21.34
C SER A 4 16.27 -3.70 22.61
N PHE A 5 15.89 -2.42 22.49
CA PHE A 5 15.67 -1.55 23.65
C PHE A 5 14.41 -1.94 24.44
N LEU A 6 13.31 -2.30 23.76
CA LEU A 6 12.10 -2.82 24.41
C LEU A 6 12.37 -4.13 25.17
N LEU A 7 13.15 -5.05 24.56
CA LEU A 7 13.51 -6.32 25.21
C LEU A 7 14.35 -6.11 26.48
N ALA A 8 15.26 -5.14 26.46
CA ALA A 8 16.11 -4.82 27.60
C ALA A 8 15.52 -3.76 28.54
N TYR A 9 14.29 -3.29 28.28
CA TYR A 9 13.69 -2.16 28.99
C TYR A 9 13.62 -2.39 30.51
N ASN A 10 13.22 -3.58 30.93
CA ASN A 10 13.12 -3.88 32.36
C ASN A 10 14.49 -4.05 33.05
N GLU A 11 15.53 -4.31 32.28
CA GLU A 11 16.89 -4.57 32.79
C GLU A 11 17.76 -3.30 32.81
N LEU A 12 17.50 -2.36 31.89
CA LEU A 12 18.21 -1.10 31.71
C LEU A 12 18.34 -0.26 33.00
N PRO A 13 17.31 -0.08 33.85
CA PRO A 13 17.43 0.72 35.07
C PRO A 13 18.55 0.26 36.01
N SER A 14 18.86 -1.04 36.04
CA SER A 14 19.88 -1.63 36.91
C SER A 14 21.32 -1.36 36.45
N VAL A 15 21.50 -1.03 35.16
CA VAL A 15 22.81 -0.85 34.51
C VAL A 15 23.14 0.64 34.33
N LEU A 16 22.14 1.53 34.38
CA LEU A 16 22.32 2.95 34.12
C LEU A 16 22.81 3.73 35.36
N ASN A 17 23.72 4.69 35.11
CA ASN A 17 24.16 5.68 36.11
C ASN A 17 23.02 6.65 36.48
N ASN A 18 23.13 7.33 37.64
CA ASN A 18 22.06 8.22 38.15
C ASN A 18 21.58 9.28 37.13
N ASP A 19 22.50 9.93 36.40
CA ASP A 19 22.13 10.93 35.39
C ASP A 19 21.41 10.32 34.18
N GLN A 20 21.82 9.11 33.76
CA GLN A 20 21.19 8.40 32.66
C GLN A 20 19.82 7.84 33.05
N ARG A 21 19.65 7.46 34.33
CA ARG A 21 18.39 6.97 34.88
C ARG A 21 17.32 8.06 34.89
N GLN A 22 17.67 9.31 35.16
CA GLN A 22 16.73 10.44 35.09
C GLN A 22 16.18 10.62 33.66
N ASN A 23 17.05 10.55 32.65
CA ASN A 23 16.63 10.62 31.25
C ASN A 23 15.80 9.40 30.83
N TYR A 24 16.14 8.22 31.35
CA TYR A 24 15.41 6.98 31.08
C TYR A 24 13.96 7.01 31.61
N LEU A 25 13.73 7.62 32.77
CA LEU A 25 12.39 7.77 33.35
C LEU A 25 11.45 8.65 32.52
N LEU A 26 11.99 9.45 31.60
CA LEU A 26 11.19 10.25 30.66
C LEU A 26 10.66 9.41 29.49
N ILE A 27 11.23 8.22 29.25
CA ILE A 27 10.79 7.34 28.17
C ILE A 27 9.58 6.54 28.65
N ASN A 28 8.47 6.65 27.92
CA ASN A 28 7.29 5.86 28.18
C ASN A 28 7.34 4.56 27.36
N TYR A 29 7.27 3.41 28.03
CA TYR A 29 7.29 2.10 27.38
C TYR A 29 6.17 1.95 26.34
N SER A 30 4.96 2.40 26.67
CA SER A 30 3.77 2.27 25.80
C SER A 30 3.93 3.10 24.52
N GLU A 31 4.46 4.32 24.62
CA GLU A 31 4.78 5.17 23.47
C GLU A 31 5.83 4.50 22.57
N LEU A 32 6.87 3.92 23.18
CA LEU A 32 7.93 3.25 22.45
C LEU A 32 7.46 1.97 21.76
N GLU A 33 6.56 1.22 22.40
CA GLU A 33 5.93 0.04 21.82
C GLU A 33 5.09 0.41 20.61
N GLN A 34 4.22 1.43 20.73
CA GLN A 34 3.41 1.92 19.59
C GLN A 34 4.29 2.43 18.44
N LEU A 35 5.34 3.19 18.74
CA LEU A 35 6.30 3.66 17.74
C LEU A 35 6.98 2.49 17.03
N THR A 36 7.40 1.48 17.79
CA THR A 36 8.08 0.31 17.23
C THR A 36 7.15 -0.53 16.36
N ALA A 37 5.89 -0.71 16.78
CA ALA A 37 4.86 -1.38 15.99
C ALA A 37 4.57 -0.63 14.68
N TYR A 38 4.50 0.71 14.74
CA TYR A 38 4.34 1.53 13.54
C TYR A 38 5.53 1.36 12.57
N LEU A 39 6.76 1.48 13.06
CA LEU A 39 7.97 1.33 12.23
C LEU A 39 8.12 -0.10 11.66
N LYS A 40 7.63 -1.11 12.37
CA LYS A 40 7.64 -2.50 11.89
C LYS A 40 6.89 -2.65 10.56
N SER A 41 5.75 -1.95 10.39
CA SER A 41 5.00 -2.00 9.13
C SER A 41 5.83 -1.54 7.92
N PHE A 42 6.73 -0.58 8.08
CA PHE A 42 7.65 -0.14 7.03
C PHE A 42 8.73 -1.19 6.75
N HIS A 43 9.27 -1.80 7.81
CA HIS A 43 10.26 -2.86 7.67
C HIS A 43 9.69 -4.04 6.89
N ASP A 44 8.48 -4.49 7.24
CA ASP A 44 7.80 -5.61 6.59
C ASP A 44 7.54 -5.30 5.09
N VAL A 45 7.12 -4.07 4.77
CA VAL A 45 6.94 -3.63 3.37
C VAL A 45 8.25 -3.62 2.59
N ILE A 46 9.34 -3.11 3.18
CA ILE A 46 10.65 -3.06 2.54
C ILE A 46 11.14 -4.49 2.27
N GLU A 47 11.02 -5.40 3.24
CA GLU A 47 11.42 -6.79 3.10
C GLU A 47 10.65 -7.47 1.95
N LYS A 48 9.34 -7.24 1.85
CA LYS A 48 8.51 -7.81 0.79
C LYS A 48 8.84 -7.24 -0.58
N LEU A 49 9.06 -5.93 -0.69
CA LEU A 49 9.38 -5.28 -1.96
C LEU A 49 10.81 -5.58 -2.45
N SER A 50 11.72 -5.89 -1.53
CA SER A 50 13.12 -6.24 -1.82
C SER A 50 13.33 -7.74 -2.10
N CYS A 51 12.25 -8.53 -2.20
CA CYS A 51 12.34 -9.95 -2.45
C CYS A 51 12.73 -10.23 -3.91
N ASP A 52 13.89 -10.86 -4.12
CA ASP A 52 14.37 -11.24 -5.46
C ASP A 52 13.73 -12.51 -6.02
N GLN A 53 13.09 -13.31 -5.17
CA GLN A 53 12.57 -14.65 -5.54
C GLN A 53 11.18 -14.61 -6.18
N SER A 54 10.48 -13.47 -6.10
CA SER A 54 9.10 -13.32 -6.58
C SER A 54 8.91 -11.95 -7.23
N PRO A 55 8.00 -11.81 -8.22
CA PRO A 55 7.71 -10.50 -8.80
C PRO A 55 7.16 -9.56 -7.72
N THR A 56 7.76 -8.39 -7.50
CA THR A 56 7.32 -7.44 -6.45
C THR A 56 6.67 -6.17 -7.01
N ILE A 57 6.86 -5.87 -8.30
CA ILE A 57 6.41 -4.62 -8.95
C ILE A 57 4.89 -4.40 -8.79
N HIS A 58 4.10 -5.47 -8.86
CA HIS A 58 2.64 -5.41 -8.72
C HIS A 58 2.17 -5.07 -7.29
N LEU A 59 3.05 -5.20 -6.29
CA LEU A 59 2.77 -4.93 -4.88
C LEU A 59 3.08 -3.48 -4.46
N VAL A 60 3.79 -2.72 -5.30
CA VAL A 60 4.23 -1.35 -4.98
C VAL A 60 3.05 -0.42 -4.67
N ILE A 61 1.97 -0.51 -5.45
CA ILE A 61 0.77 0.31 -5.23
C ILE A 61 0.01 -0.12 -3.96
N PRO A 62 -0.35 -1.41 -3.78
CA PRO A 62 -0.99 -1.89 -2.55
C PRO A 62 -0.21 -1.52 -1.28
N TYR A 63 1.11 -1.69 -1.27
CA TYR A 63 1.90 -1.37 -0.08
C TYR A 63 2.04 0.12 0.19
N LYS A 64 2.10 0.97 -0.85
CA LYS A 64 2.01 2.41 -0.64
C LYS A 64 0.69 2.79 0.03
N GLN A 65 -0.42 2.22 -0.44
CA GLN A 65 -1.74 2.48 0.16
C GLN A 65 -1.80 1.96 1.60
N LEU A 66 -1.26 0.77 1.88
CA LEU A 66 -1.19 0.20 3.22
C LEU A 66 -0.46 1.15 4.18
N LEU A 67 0.72 1.66 3.80
CA LEU A 67 1.49 2.58 4.65
C LEU A 67 0.79 3.93 4.85
N LEU A 68 0.07 4.43 3.84
CA LEU A 68 -0.75 5.62 3.99
C LEU A 68 -1.90 5.38 4.97
N ASN A 69 -2.61 4.26 4.85
CA ASN A 69 -3.70 3.89 5.74
C ASN A 69 -3.20 3.70 7.19
N ARG A 70 -2.05 3.06 7.39
CA ARG A 70 -1.42 2.90 8.71
C ARG A 70 -0.90 4.22 9.29
N SER A 71 -0.72 5.24 8.45
CA SER A 71 -0.34 6.60 8.85
C SER A 71 -1.56 7.50 9.09
N ASN A 72 -2.79 6.98 8.98
CA ASN A 72 -3.97 7.69 9.45
C ASN A 72 -3.98 7.76 10.98
N ARG A 73 -4.66 8.78 11.48
CA ARG A 73 -4.78 9.06 12.91
C ARG A 73 -5.70 8.03 13.55
N ASN A 74 -5.24 7.38 14.61
CA ASN A 74 -6.10 6.64 15.53
C ASN A 74 -6.32 7.49 16.79
N ASP A 75 -7.50 7.38 17.40
CA ASP A 75 -7.86 8.16 18.59
C ASP A 75 -7.03 7.78 19.84
N ASP A 76 -6.47 6.57 19.85
CA ASP A 76 -5.62 6.04 20.93
C ASP A 76 -4.12 6.35 20.76
N ASP A 77 -3.73 7.04 19.68
CA ASP A 77 -2.33 7.36 19.40
C ASP A 77 -1.82 8.49 20.31
N TYR A 78 -0.59 8.35 20.80
CA TYR A 78 0.13 9.45 21.46
C TYR A 78 0.41 10.62 20.50
N GLN A 79 0.42 11.85 21.02
CA GLN A 79 0.58 13.07 20.22
C GLN A 79 1.84 13.06 19.35
N ASP A 80 2.97 12.59 19.89
CA ASP A 80 4.24 12.50 19.16
C ASP A 80 4.15 11.50 17.99
N LEU A 81 3.44 10.39 18.20
CA LEU A 81 3.20 9.39 17.15
C LEU A 81 2.28 9.95 16.07
N VAL A 82 1.23 10.69 16.43
CA VAL A 82 0.36 11.37 15.46
C VAL A 82 1.16 12.36 14.60
N GLN A 83 2.05 13.13 15.23
CA GLN A 83 2.91 14.06 14.50
C GLN A 83 3.85 13.32 13.53
N LEU A 84 4.48 12.23 13.98
CA LEU A 84 5.32 11.38 13.13
C LEU A 84 4.53 10.80 11.96
N LYS A 85 3.36 10.18 12.21
CA LYS A 85 2.46 9.65 11.18
C LYS A 85 2.10 10.70 10.13
N ARG A 86 1.81 11.92 10.57
CA ARG A 86 1.52 13.05 9.66
C ARG A 86 2.71 13.39 8.78
N TYR A 87 3.92 13.46 9.36
CA TYR A 87 5.13 13.70 8.58
C TYR A 87 5.36 12.57 7.58
N MET A 88 5.32 11.32 8.02
CA MET A 88 5.54 10.15 7.15
C MET A 88 4.52 10.07 6.02
N SER A 89 3.24 10.31 6.28
CA SER A 89 2.20 10.38 5.26
C SER A 89 2.50 11.43 4.19
N LYS A 90 2.99 12.61 4.58
CA LYS A 90 3.43 13.63 3.64
C LYS A 90 4.61 13.15 2.78
N TYR A 91 5.65 12.61 3.41
CA TYR A 91 6.82 12.10 2.69
C TYR A 91 6.49 10.94 1.74
N LEU A 92 5.60 10.03 2.15
CA LEU A 92 5.12 8.94 1.30
C LEU A 92 4.37 9.46 0.07
N LYS A 93 3.59 10.54 0.21
CA LYS A 93 2.90 11.15 -0.94
C LYS A 93 3.87 11.84 -1.90
N GLU A 94 4.89 12.51 -1.37
CA GLU A 94 5.82 13.34 -2.13
C GLU A 94 6.95 12.55 -2.80
N TYR A 95 7.56 11.59 -2.10
CA TYR A 95 8.76 10.88 -2.56
C TYR A 95 8.48 9.51 -3.16
N TRP A 96 7.38 8.85 -2.80
CA TRP A 96 7.03 7.55 -3.37
C TRP A 96 6.33 7.73 -4.73
N ILE A 97 7.11 7.92 -5.78
CA ILE A 97 6.60 8.14 -7.13
C ILE A 97 6.09 6.82 -7.72
N ILE A 98 4.86 6.84 -8.26
CA ILE A 98 4.27 5.68 -8.95
C ILE A 98 4.29 5.92 -10.45
N HIS A 99 4.97 5.04 -11.18
CA HIS A 99 4.98 4.99 -12.64
C HIS A 99 3.93 4.03 -13.21
N ASP A 100 3.60 4.20 -14.50
CA ASP A 100 2.58 3.41 -15.23
C ASP A 100 2.84 1.90 -15.18
N ILE A 101 4.11 1.48 -15.17
CA ILE A 101 4.49 0.07 -15.05
C ILE A 101 3.95 -0.59 -13.77
N HIS A 102 3.84 0.14 -12.66
CA HIS A 102 3.29 -0.39 -11.42
C HIS A 102 1.79 -0.63 -11.54
N PHE A 103 1.08 0.28 -12.22
CA PHE A 103 -0.35 0.14 -12.49
C PHE A 103 -0.63 -1.05 -13.39
N ILE A 104 0.15 -1.19 -14.46
CA ILE A 104 0.07 -2.31 -15.39
C ILE A 104 0.36 -3.64 -14.67
N ALA A 105 1.46 -3.72 -13.93
CA ALA A 105 1.85 -4.93 -13.20
C ALA A 105 0.76 -5.36 -12.19
N MET A 106 0.17 -4.39 -11.49
CA MET A 106 -0.92 -4.64 -10.56
C MET A 106 -2.21 -5.12 -11.26
N LEU A 107 -2.55 -4.59 -12.44
CA LEU A 107 -3.70 -5.04 -13.24
C LEU A 107 -3.54 -6.46 -13.80
N LEU A 108 -2.31 -6.86 -14.11
CA LEU A 108 -2.00 -8.22 -14.55
C LEU A 108 -2.16 -9.26 -13.43
N HIS A 109 -2.09 -8.83 -12.17
CA HIS A 109 -2.23 -9.73 -11.03
C HIS A 109 -3.72 -10.05 -10.75
N PRO A 110 -4.15 -11.32 -10.80
CA PRO A 110 -5.57 -11.69 -10.72
C PRO A 110 -6.25 -11.27 -9.41
N ASN A 111 -5.51 -11.27 -8.30
CA ASN A 111 -6.05 -10.94 -6.97
C ASN A 111 -6.14 -9.44 -6.72
N LEU A 112 -5.60 -8.59 -7.60
CA LEU A 112 -5.56 -7.13 -7.42
C LEU A 112 -6.46 -6.39 -8.43
N LYS A 113 -7.24 -7.11 -9.25
CA LYS A 113 -8.15 -6.54 -10.25
C LYS A 113 -9.26 -5.67 -9.63
N SER A 114 -9.69 -6.01 -8.42
CA SER A 114 -10.69 -5.31 -7.61
C SER A 114 -10.11 -4.22 -6.73
N PHE A 115 -8.79 -4.02 -6.73
CA PHE A 115 -8.18 -2.95 -5.95
C PHE A 115 -8.79 -1.61 -6.38
N LYS A 116 -9.19 -0.79 -5.41
CA LYS A 116 -9.79 0.53 -5.67
C LYS A 116 -8.67 1.48 -6.05
N LEU A 117 -8.62 1.85 -7.32
CA LEU A 117 -7.73 2.87 -7.84
C LEU A 117 -8.54 4.11 -8.21
N ALA A 118 -7.86 5.26 -8.21
CA ALA A 118 -8.39 6.45 -8.87
C ALA A 118 -8.78 6.09 -10.32
N PRO A 119 -10.05 6.33 -10.73
CA PRO A 119 -10.61 5.78 -11.97
C PRO A 119 -9.77 6.15 -13.21
N GLY A 120 -9.35 7.41 -13.32
CA GLY A 120 -8.58 7.89 -14.47
C GLY A 120 -7.20 7.24 -14.66
N LYS A 121 -6.55 6.75 -13.59
CA LYS A 121 -5.25 6.07 -13.70
C LYS A 121 -5.38 4.62 -14.13
N LYS A 122 -6.49 3.97 -13.74
CA LYS A 122 -6.80 2.60 -14.14
C LYS A 122 -7.13 2.52 -15.63
N GLU A 123 -7.95 3.45 -16.12
CA GLU A 123 -8.31 3.55 -17.53
C GLU A 123 -7.08 3.78 -18.41
N HIS A 124 -6.20 4.70 -18.02
CA HIS A 124 -4.95 4.96 -18.73
C HIS A 124 -4.04 3.73 -18.82
N ALA A 125 -3.88 2.99 -17.71
CA ALA A 125 -3.06 1.77 -17.70
C ALA A 125 -3.67 0.65 -18.58
N ILE A 126 -5.01 0.58 -18.67
CA ILE A 126 -5.70 -0.34 -19.59
C ILE A 126 -5.47 0.04 -21.04
N GLU A 127 -5.49 1.34 -21.37
CA GLU A 127 -5.20 1.82 -22.74
C GLU A 127 -3.77 1.49 -23.16
N LEU A 128 -2.79 1.73 -22.28
CA LEU A 128 -1.39 1.36 -22.52
C LEU A 128 -1.23 -0.15 -22.73
N LEU A 129 -1.92 -0.96 -21.91
CA LEU A 129 -1.93 -2.42 -22.07
C LEU A 129 -2.50 -2.85 -23.42
N LYS A 130 -3.60 -2.24 -23.88
CA LYS A 130 -4.20 -2.54 -25.19
C LYS A 130 -3.24 -2.22 -26.33
N VAL A 131 -2.63 -1.03 -26.30
CA VAL A 131 -1.64 -0.62 -27.32
C VAL A 131 -0.46 -1.59 -27.38
N GLU A 132 0.04 -2.05 -26.23
CA GLU A 132 1.15 -2.99 -26.19
C GLU A 132 0.75 -4.41 -26.62
N LEU A 133 -0.47 -4.85 -26.26
CA LEU A 133 -1.06 -6.10 -26.77
C LEU A 133 -1.23 -6.07 -28.29
N ASP A 134 -1.74 -4.97 -28.84
CA ASP A 134 -1.97 -4.80 -30.28
C ASP A 134 -0.66 -4.83 -31.07
N LYS A 135 0.46 -4.39 -30.49
CA LYS A 135 1.80 -4.52 -31.09
C LYS A 135 2.35 -5.95 -31.06
N LEU A 136 1.98 -6.72 -30.05
CA LEU A 136 2.39 -8.13 -29.90
C LEU A 136 1.50 -9.09 -30.71
N MET A 137 0.30 -8.65 -31.06
CA MET A 137 -0.62 -9.39 -31.91
C MET A 137 -0.32 -9.10 -33.38
N ASP A 138 0.54 -9.94 -33.97
CA ASP A 138 0.72 -10.00 -35.43
C ASP A 138 -0.66 -10.24 -36.10
N PRO A 139 -1.10 -9.45 -37.10
CA PRO A 139 -2.43 -9.58 -37.70
C PRO A 139 -2.73 -10.99 -38.26
N ALA A 140 -1.70 -11.81 -38.50
CA ALA A 140 -1.83 -13.20 -38.92
C ALA A 140 -2.34 -14.16 -37.81
N ALA A 141 -2.17 -13.84 -36.53
CA ALA A 141 -2.61 -14.72 -35.42
C ALA A 141 -4.12 -14.58 -35.11
N ILE A 142 -4.74 -13.46 -35.48
CA ILE A 142 -6.12 -13.11 -35.14
C ILE A 142 -7.14 -14.01 -35.85
N GLU A 143 -6.88 -14.42 -37.10
CA GLU A 143 -7.75 -15.35 -37.85
C GLU A 143 -7.77 -16.77 -37.23
N SER A 144 -6.69 -17.19 -36.59
CA SER A 144 -6.60 -18.51 -35.95
C SER A 144 -7.35 -18.57 -34.62
N ILE A 145 -7.45 -17.44 -33.90
CA ILE A 145 -8.15 -17.37 -32.61
C ILE A 145 -9.65 -17.19 -32.82
N GLN A 146 -10.08 -16.36 -33.79
CA GLN A 146 -11.51 -16.15 -34.07
C GLN A 146 -12.22 -17.40 -34.60
N SER A 147 -11.52 -18.28 -35.33
CA SER A 147 -12.06 -19.57 -35.78
C SER A 147 -12.20 -20.60 -34.65
N SER A 148 -11.49 -20.42 -33.52
CA SER A 148 -11.55 -21.33 -32.36
C SER A 148 -12.65 -20.95 -31.34
N MET A 149 -13.11 -19.69 -31.31
CA MET A 149 -14.12 -19.22 -30.34
C MET A 149 -15.59 -19.45 -30.75
N THR A 150 -15.86 -19.90 -31.98
CA THR A 150 -17.24 -20.23 -32.42
C THR A 150 -17.69 -21.64 -32.05
N ASN A 151 -16.82 -22.49 -31.46
CA ASN A 151 -17.10 -23.93 -31.33
C ASN A 151 -17.01 -24.54 -29.92
N ASN A 152 -17.09 -23.77 -28.83
CA ASN A 152 -17.18 -24.37 -27.49
C ASN A 152 -18.16 -23.64 -26.57
N LYS A 153 -19.47 -23.81 -26.85
CA LYS A 153 -20.50 -23.82 -25.80
C LYS A 153 -20.59 -25.24 -25.26
N ASP A 154 -19.76 -25.61 -24.29
CA ASP A 154 -20.18 -26.50 -23.21
C ASP A 154 -19.07 -26.78 -22.17
N LYS A 155 -19.53 -26.77 -20.91
CA LYS A 155 -19.05 -27.53 -19.75
C LYS A 155 -17.91 -27.00 -18.87
N ASN A 156 -18.33 -26.88 -17.60
CA ASN A 156 -17.69 -27.39 -16.38
C ASN A 156 -16.97 -26.42 -15.43
N LYS A 157 -17.78 -25.99 -14.44
CA LYS A 157 -17.52 -25.94 -13.00
C LYS A 157 -16.32 -26.81 -12.56
N VAL A 158 -15.23 -26.17 -12.12
CA VAL A 158 -14.24 -26.76 -11.20
C VAL A 158 -13.84 -25.71 -10.18
N ARG A 159 -14.31 -25.89 -8.94
CA ARG A 159 -13.76 -25.24 -7.74
C ARG A 159 -12.31 -25.68 -7.58
N ARG A 160 -11.39 -24.75 -7.36
CA ARG A 160 -10.10 -25.03 -6.72
C ARG A 160 -9.95 -24.12 -5.51
N ASN A 161 -10.03 -24.75 -4.33
CA ASN A 161 -9.47 -24.24 -3.10
C ASN A 161 -7.97 -24.05 -3.31
N ILE A 162 -7.47 -22.83 -3.13
CA ILE A 162 -6.06 -22.58 -2.89
C ILE A 162 -6.00 -21.92 -1.52
N HIS A 163 -5.65 -22.76 -0.55
CA HIS A 163 -5.25 -22.33 0.78
C HIS A 163 -3.80 -21.87 0.64
N LEU A 164 -3.53 -20.57 0.74
CA LEU A 164 -2.20 -20.02 1.06
C LEU A 164 -2.28 -18.52 1.41
N ILE A 165 -2.00 -18.25 2.69
CA ILE A 165 -1.30 -17.11 3.28
C ILE A 165 -2.11 -15.84 3.62
N ASN A 166 -2.42 -15.77 4.92
CA ASN A 166 -2.97 -14.70 5.77
C ASN A 166 -2.25 -13.32 5.70
N SER A 167 -1.86 -12.81 4.53
CA SER A 167 -1.18 -11.50 4.40
C SER A 167 -1.93 -10.48 3.56
N LEU A 168 -2.92 -10.91 2.77
CA LEU A 168 -3.68 -10.02 1.89
C LEU A 168 -4.97 -9.48 2.53
N ASP A 169 -5.50 -10.15 3.56
CA ASP A 169 -6.75 -9.77 4.19
C ASP A 169 -6.65 -8.41 4.92
N GLU A 170 -5.47 -8.05 5.44
CA GLU A 170 -5.24 -6.71 6.02
C GLU A 170 -5.31 -5.55 5.01
N ILE A 171 -5.22 -5.84 3.70
CA ILE A 171 -5.32 -4.83 2.64
C ILE A 171 -6.79 -4.54 2.29
N PHE A 172 -7.71 -5.47 2.57
CA PHE A 172 -9.10 -5.40 2.11
C PHE A 172 -10.13 -4.97 3.17
N ASP A 173 -9.74 -4.84 4.44
CA ASP A 173 -10.64 -4.49 5.56
C ASP A 173 -10.51 -3.02 6.01
N VAL A 174 -10.89 -2.01 5.20
CA VAL A 174 -11.32 -0.67 5.70
C VAL A 174 -12.34 -0.02 4.72
N PRO A 175 -13.43 0.62 5.21
CA PRO A 175 -14.43 1.30 4.39
C PRO A 175 -13.87 2.50 3.63
N GLY A 176 -14.45 2.80 2.46
CA GLY A 176 -14.04 3.95 1.66
C GLY A 176 -14.55 5.26 2.25
N ASP A 177 -13.62 6.19 2.47
CA ASP A 177 -13.97 7.59 2.68
C ASP A 177 -13.97 8.32 1.33
N ASP A 178 -15.07 9.02 1.09
CA ASP A 178 -15.40 9.78 -0.11
C ASP A 178 -14.46 11.00 -0.27
N GLU A 179 -13.54 10.94 -1.25
CA GLU A 179 -12.90 12.13 -1.81
C GLU A 179 -13.77 12.72 -2.93
N GLU A 180 -14.94 13.27 -2.57
CA GLU A 180 -15.66 14.25 -3.40
C GLU A 180 -15.97 15.51 -2.57
N ASN A 181 -14.98 16.40 -2.43
CA ASN A 181 -15.24 17.84 -2.33
C ASN A 181 -13.95 18.66 -2.29
N MET A 182 -13.40 19.01 -3.45
CA MET A 182 -12.64 20.27 -3.62
C MET A 182 -12.63 20.67 -5.09
N GLN A 183 -13.68 21.36 -5.54
CA GLN A 183 -13.61 22.35 -6.61
C GLN A 183 -14.91 23.14 -6.66
N GLN A 184 -14.86 24.41 -6.25
CA GLN A 184 -15.35 25.58 -7.00
C GLN A 184 -15.34 26.83 -6.10
N GLN A 185 -14.36 27.72 -6.34
CA GLN A 185 -14.49 29.13 -6.01
C GLN A 185 -15.48 29.77 -6.98
N PRO A 186 -16.28 30.76 -6.55
CA PRO A 186 -16.70 31.83 -7.44
C PRO A 186 -16.07 33.17 -7.04
N ILE A 187 -15.62 33.84 -8.09
CA ILE A 187 -15.19 35.22 -8.16
C ILE A 187 -16.40 36.12 -7.86
N GLU A 188 -16.36 36.92 -6.80
CA GLU A 188 -17.22 38.10 -6.67
C GLU A 188 -16.41 39.37 -6.92
N LYS A 189 -16.60 39.90 -8.13
CA LYS A 189 -16.47 41.33 -8.40
C LYS A 189 -17.53 42.04 -7.55
N ASN A 190 -17.14 43.10 -6.84
CA ASN A 190 -17.90 44.35 -6.85
C ASN A 190 -17.02 45.51 -6.35
N ARG A 191 -16.64 46.37 -7.32
CA ARG A 191 -16.56 47.82 -7.11
C ARG A 191 -18.00 48.31 -7.00
N THR A 192 -18.36 49.05 -5.96
CA THR A 192 -18.61 50.50 -5.98
C THR A 192 -18.89 50.94 -4.54
#